data_AF-A0A834IP91-F1
#
_entry.id   AF-A0A834IP91-F1
#
_cell.length_a   1.000
_cell.length_b   1.000
_cell.length_c   1.000
_cell.angle_alpha   90.00
_cell.angle_beta   90.00
_cell.angle_gamma   90.00
#
_symmetry.space_group_name_H-M   'P 1'
#
loop_
_entity.id
_entity.type
_entity.pdbx_description
1 polymer ?
#
loop_
_entity_poly.entity_id
_entity_poly.type
_entity_poly.pdbx_seq_one_letter_code
_entity_poly.pdbx_strand_id
1 'polypeptide(L)'
;MSMKIVIITALALLATQAIECKVAKVNGAFDDIIEIAEEVLRNATVEADKLISEAKKDIEKVVAKLDNLVDHVEEDVKKFVDEELSALNAEIDKLKQNASGVTKEVLQCVEDVESDISDLEIYAVNASVACANADVEQFLKDVEQILDDINNSIAQLEPQADELDKCKKELIPIDCIDKVVKNIEGIVKSFPEQYSADVAKVEQDFVELAEDIKECAEKIKPEVREKAHKLYEDFDNCINK
;
A
#
# COMPACT_ATOMS: atom_id res chain seq x y z
N MET A 1 13.92 -20.14 -9.57
CA MET A 1 14.94 -20.60 -8.60
C MET A 1 14.70 -19.74 -7.37
N SER A 2 14.22 -20.31 -6.27
CA SER A 2 13.79 -19.53 -5.10
C SER A 2 14.94 -18.66 -4.58
N MET A 3 14.68 -17.38 -4.38
CA MET A 3 15.66 -16.36 -3.94
C MET A 3 16.41 -16.77 -2.66
N LYS A 4 15.77 -17.59 -1.81
CA LYS A 4 16.37 -18.27 -0.66
C LYS A 4 17.64 -19.08 -0.99
N ILE A 5 17.73 -19.66 -2.19
CA ILE A 5 18.88 -20.50 -2.59
C ILE A 5 20.09 -19.63 -2.92
N VAL A 6 19.94 -18.44 -3.49
CA VAL A 6 21.09 -17.62 -3.92
C VAL A 6 21.83 -17.05 -2.70
N ILE A 7 21.11 -16.54 -1.70
CA ILE A 7 21.66 -15.94 -0.47
C ILE A 7 22.37 -17.01 0.38
N ILE A 8 21.74 -18.17 0.55
CA ILE A 8 22.34 -19.29 1.31
C ILE A 8 23.55 -19.85 0.57
N THR A 9 23.54 -19.91 -0.77
CA THR A 9 24.67 -20.46 -1.54
C THR A 9 25.86 -19.50 -1.57
N ALA A 10 25.63 -18.18 -1.66
CA ALA A 10 26.69 -17.17 -1.58
C ALA A 10 27.36 -17.13 -0.19
N LEU A 11 26.57 -17.15 0.89
CA LEU A 11 27.11 -17.19 2.26
C LEU A 11 27.77 -18.54 2.58
N ALA A 12 27.22 -19.67 2.12
CA ALA A 12 27.81 -20.99 2.32
C ALA A 12 29.14 -21.18 1.57
N LEU A 13 29.28 -20.59 0.36
CA LEU A 13 30.54 -20.60 -0.40
C LEU A 13 31.64 -19.75 0.25
N LEU A 14 31.28 -18.76 1.07
CA LEU A 14 32.21 -17.83 1.74
C LEU A 14 32.65 -18.35 3.11
N ALA A 15 31.74 -18.98 3.88
CA ALA A 15 32.08 -19.68 5.13
C ALA A 15 33.10 -20.81 4.92
N THR A 16 33.09 -21.47 3.75
CA THR A 16 34.07 -22.51 3.42
C THR A 16 35.47 -21.97 3.08
N GLN A 17 35.60 -20.71 2.66
CA GLN A 17 36.90 -20.13 2.27
C GLN A 17 37.64 -19.52 3.46
N ALA A 18 36.92 -19.06 4.50
CA ALA A 18 37.52 -18.51 5.72
C ALA A 18 38.20 -19.58 6.62
N ILE A 19 37.80 -20.86 6.51
CA ILE A 19 38.23 -21.92 7.44
C ILE A 19 39.54 -22.61 6.99
N GLU A 20 39.96 -22.50 5.72
CA GLU A 20 41.16 -23.17 5.21
C GLU A 20 42.45 -22.31 5.20
N CYS A 21 42.42 -21.05 5.63
CA CYS A 21 43.64 -20.24 5.74
C CYS A 21 44.50 -20.65 6.95
N LYS A 22 45.39 -21.62 6.72
CA LYS A 22 46.53 -21.93 7.60
C LYS A 22 47.36 -20.65 7.84
N VAL A 23 47.26 -20.13 9.05
CA VAL A 23 47.91 -18.91 9.53
C VAL A 23 49.44 -19.02 9.45
N ALA A 24 50.05 -18.33 8.49
CA ALA A 24 51.45 -17.93 8.53
C ALA A 24 51.52 -16.44 8.90
N LYS A 25 52.38 -16.12 9.86
CA LYS A 25 52.56 -14.78 10.43
C LYS A 25 53.18 -13.85 9.39
N VAL A 26 52.38 -13.03 8.70
CA VAL A 26 52.86 -12.03 7.73
C VAL A 26 51.92 -10.82 7.77
N ASN A 27 52.47 -9.60 7.74
CA ASN A 27 51.77 -8.30 7.66
C ASN A 27 50.94 -8.16 6.36
N GLY A 28 49.96 -9.04 6.14
CA GLY A 28 49.09 -9.05 4.97
C GLY A 28 47.99 -10.12 5.03
N ALA A 29 48.18 -11.20 5.80
CA ALA A 29 47.15 -12.25 5.91
C ALA A 29 45.87 -11.80 6.65
N PHE A 30 45.95 -10.75 7.47
CA PHE A 30 44.77 -10.16 8.11
C PHE A 30 44.09 -9.12 7.22
N ASP A 31 44.83 -8.46 6.33
CA ASP A 31 44.28 -7.51 5.37
C ASP A 31 43.40 -8.26 4.36
N ASP A 32 43.81 -9.46 3.92
CA ASP A 32 43.00 -10.34 3.07
C ASP A 32 41.66 -10.73 3.75
N ILE A 33 41.68 -11.03 5.05
CA ILE A 33 40.46 -11.41 5.81
C ILE A 33 39.54 -10.19 5.99
N ILE A 34 40.11 -9.01 6.20
CA ILE A 34 39.36 -7.75 6.32
C ILE A 34 38.69 -7.42 4.98
N GLU A 35 39.41 -7.54 3.86
CA GLU A 35 38.86 -7.29 2.51
C GLU A 35 37.70 -8.24 2.21
N ILE A 36 37.83 -9.53 2.55
CA ILE A 36 36.73 -10.50 2.43
C ILE A 36 35.52 -10.09 3.28
N ALA A 37 35.74 -9.64 4.51
CA ALA A 37 34.64 -9.21 5.39
C ALA A 37 33.94 -7.93 4.87
N GLU A 38 34.68 -6.99 4.28
CA GLU A 38 34.12 -5.81 3.62
C GLU A 38 33.29 -6.20 2.39
N GLU A 39 33.78 -7.16 1.60
CA GLU A 39 33.03 -7.69 0.45
C GLU A 39 31.74 -8.39 0.89
N VAL A 40 31.80 -9.20 1.95
CA VAL A 40 30.61 -9.83 2.55
C VAL A 40 29.60 -8.77 2.99
N LEU A 41 30.03 -7.74 3.71
CA LEU A 41 29.16 -6.65 4.15
C LEU A 41 28.55 -5.91 2.97
N ARG A 42 29.36 -5.55 1.96
CA ARG A 42 28.87 -4.88 0.74
C ARG A 42 27.82 -5.71 0.01
N ASN A 43 28.09 -7.01 -0.20
CA ASN A 43 27.17 -7.89 -0.90
C ASN A 43 25.87 -8.10 -0.10
N ALA A 44 25.98 -8.21 1.24
CA ALA A 44 24.83 -8.27 2.14
C ALA A 44 23.96 -7.01 2.04
N THR A 45 24.57 -5.82 2.07
CA THR A 45 23.85 -4.55 1.90
C THR A 45 23.15 -4.46 0.55
N VAL A 46 23.84 -4.81 -0.55
CA VAL A 46 23.24 -4.76 -1.90
C VAL A 46 22.05 -5.70 -2.04
N GLU A 47 22.16 -6.93 -1.52
CA GLU A 47 21.05 -7.89 -1.60
C GLU A 47 19.88 -7.52 -0.69
N ALA A 48 20.17 -6.98 0.51
CA ALA A 48 19.17 -6.41 1.40
C ALA A 48 18.41 -5.25 0.74
N ASP A 49 19.13 -4.29 0.16
CA ASP A 49 18.54 -3.15 -0.55
C ASP A 49 17.63 -3.61 -1.69
N LYS A 50 18.04 -4.65 -2.42
CA LYS A 50 17.25 -5.23 -3.51
C LYS A 50 15.96 -5.86 -3.00
N LEU A 51 16.04 -6.74 -2.00
CA LEU A 51 14.86 -7.38 -1.39
C LEU A 51 13.87 -6.35 -0.88
N ILE A 52 14.38 -5.29 -0.27
CA ILE A 52 13.58 -4.21 0.28
C ILE A 52 12.96 -3.36 -0.82
N SER A 53 13.71 -3.05 -1.88
CA SER A 53 13.15 -2.34 -3.02
C SER A 53 12.02 -3.14 -3.69
N GLU A 54 12.14 -4.47 -3.74
CA GLU A 54 11.08 -5.35 -4.23
C GLU A 54 9.86 -5.34 -3.29
N ALA A 55 10.05 -5.46 -1.97
CA ALA A 55 8.97 -5.37 -0.99
C ALA A 55 8.23 -4.02 -1.03
N LYS A 56 8.97 -2.90 -1.08
CA LYS A 56 8.41 -1.55 -1.22
C LYS A 56 7.57 -1.44 -2.49
N LYS A 57 8.07 -1.95 -3.61
CA LYS A 57 7.35 -1.95 -4.89
C LYS A 57 6.06 -2.77 -4.81
N ASP A 58 6.07 -3.90 -4.11
CA ASP A 58 4.86 -4.72 -3.96
C ASP A 58 3.84 -4.03 -3.06
N ILE A 59 4.27 -3.40 -1.96
CA ILE A 59 3.42 -2.55 -1.12
C ILE A 59 2.83 -1.38 -1.92
N GLU A 60 3.63 -0.66 -2.71
CA GLU A 60 3.17 0.44 -3.58
C GLU A 60 2.11 -0.03 -4.58
N LYS A 61 2.22 -1.26 -5.11
CA LYS A 61 1.16 -1.83 -5.96
C LYS A 61 -0.12 -2.08 -5.19
N VAL A 62 -0.06 -2.49 -3.93
CA VAL A 62 -1.27 -2.68 -3.11
C VAL A 62 -1.93 -1.34 -2.81
N VAL A 63 -1.16 -0.31 -2.46
CA VAL A 63 -1.69 1.07 -2.30
C VAL A 63 -2.35 1.55 -3.59
N ALA A 64 -1.72 1.35 -4.75
CA ALA A 64 -2.32 1.71 -6.03
C ALA A 64 -3.62 0.91 -6.33
N LYS A 65 -3.73 -0.34 -5.88
CA LYS A 65 -4.99 -1.11 -6.00
C LYS A 65 -6.09 -0.53 -5.11
N LEU A 66 -5.75 0.01 -3.94
CA LEU A 66 -6.69 0.69 -3.06
C LEU A 66 -7.25 1.96 -3.69
N ASP A 67 -6.40 2.80 -4.27
CA ASP A 67 -6.85 3.99 -5.00
C ASP A 67 -7.81 3.59 -6.14
N ASN A 68 -7.42 2.60 -6.96
CA ASN A 68 -8.28 2.10 -8.03
C ASN A 68 -9.61 1.55 -7.52
N LEU A 69 -9.63 0.87 -6.37
CA LEU A 69 -10.86 0.34 -5.79
C LEU A 69 -11.82 1.48 -5.40
N VAL A 70 -11.30 2.51 -4.75
CA VAL A 70 -12.09 3.70 -4.36
C VAL A 70 -12.68 4.37 -5.60
N ASP A 71 -11.88 4.55 -6.66
CA ASP A 71 -12.35 5.12 -7.92
C ASP A 71 -13.48 4.28 -8.55
N HIS A 72 -13.33 2.94 -8.57
CA HIS A 72 -14.37 2.05 -9.12
C HIS A 72 -15.67 2.12 -8.31
N VAL A 73 -15.58 2.21 -6.98
CA VAL A 73 -16.75 2.36 -6.10
C VAL A 73 -17.43 3.70 -6.35
N GLU A 74 -16.67 4.78 -6.51
CA GLU A 74 -17.21 6.09 -6.88
C GLU A 74 -17.98 6.02 -8.21
N GLU A 75 -17.40 5.39 -9.24
CA GLU A 75 -18.06 5.21 -10.54
C GLU A 75 -19.33 4.35 -10.45
N ASP A 76 -19.28 3.22 -9.75
CA ASP A 76 -20.42 2.32 -9.58
C ASP A 76 -21.58 3.00 -8.83
N VAL A 77 -21.25 3.80 -7.82
CA VAL A 77 -22.23 4.54 -7.03
C VAL A 77 -22.88 5.66 -7.84
N LYS A 78 -22.09 6.44 -8.59
CA LYS A 78 -22.64 7.46 -9.51
C LYS A 78 -23.58 6.84 -10.54
N LYS A 79 -23.16 5.73 -11.15
CA LYS A 79 -23.99 5.01 -12.11
C LYS A 79 -25.30 4.51 -11.47
N PHE A 80 -25.25 4.02 -10.23
CA PHE A 80 -26.45 3.62 -9.50
C PHE A 80 -27.40 4.81 -9.27
N VAL A 81 -26.86 5.96 -8.84
CA VAL A 81 -27.65 7.20 -8.67
C VAL A 81 -28.28 7.63 -10.00
N ASP A 82 -27.51 7.65 -11.09
CA ASP A 82 -27.99 7.95 -12.44
C ASP A 82 -29.12 7.03 -12.89
N GLU A 83 -29.00 5.72 -12.61
CA GLU A 83 -30.03 4.73 -12.93
C GLU A 83 -31.34 5.01 -12.18
N GLU A 84 -31.26 5.27 -10.86
CA GLU A 84 -32.41 5.58 -10.02
C GLU A 84 -33.07 6.92 -10.39
N LEU A 85 -32.30 7.90 -10.89
CA LEU A 85 -32.78 9.23 -11.30
C LEU A 85 -33.07 9.36 -12.80
N SER A 86 -32.85 8.32 -13.60
CA SER A 86 -32.96 8.37 -15.07
C SER A 86 -34.30 8.89 -15.59
N ALA A 87 -35.40 8.49 -14.94
CA ALA A 87 -36.75 8.95 -15.29
C ALA A 87 -36.95 10.45 -14.97
N LEU A 88 -36.45 10.89 -13.81
CA LEU A 88 -36.51 12.28 -13.36
C LEU A 88 -35.72 13.19 -14.30
N ASN A 89 -34.49 12.80 -14.64
CA ASN A 89 -33.64 13.51 -15.59
C ASN A 89 -34.32 13.65 -16.97
N ALA A 90 -34.99 12.60 -17.45
CA ALA A 90 -35.73 12.65 -18.71
C ALA A 90 -36.95 13.60 -18.66
N GLU A 91 -37.58 13.79 -17.49
CA GLU A 91 -38.66 14.77 -17.31
C GLU A 91 -38.12 16.20 -17.24
N ILE A 92 -37.03 16.42 -16.50
CA ILE A 92 -36.31 17.70 -16.45
C ILE A 92 -35.91 18.14 -17.86
N ASP A 93 -35.32 17.25 -18.65
CA ASP A 93 -34.90 17.55 -20.03
C ASP A 93 -36.07 17.96 -20.93
N LYS A 94 -37.21 17.30 -20.80
CA LYS A 94 -38.43 17.68 -21.55
C LYS A 94 -38.92 19.06 -21.16
N LEU A 95 -38.86 19.41 -19.88
CA LEU A 95 -39.28 20.74 -19.40
C LEU A 95 -38.32 21.83 -19.91
N LYS A 96 -37.00 21.58 -19.88
CA LYS A 96 -35.99 22.48 -20.46
C LYS A 96 -36.19 22.71 -21.96
N GLN A 97 -36.48 21.65 -22.71
CA GLN A 97 -36.72 21.77 -24.16
C GLN A 97 -38.01 22.54 -24.49
N ASN A 98 -38.99 22.54 -23.59
CA ASN A 98 -40.25 23.26 -23.74
C ASN A 98 -40.25 24.64 -23.03
N ALA A 99 -39.09 25.20 -22.70
CA ALA A 99 -38.93 26.41 -21.89
C ALA A 99 -39.74 27.64 -22.36
N SER A 100 -40.16 27.71 -23.62
CA SER A 100 -41.01 28.79 -24.14
C SER A 100 -42.45 28.77 -23.60
N GLY A 101 -42.90 27.64 -23.05
CA GLY A 101 -44.22 27.46 -22.43
C GLY A 101 -44.20 27.23 -20.92
N VAL A 102 -43.02 27.23 -20.30
CA VAL A 102 -42.81 26.91 -18.88
C VAL A 102 -42.76 28.19 -18.05
N THR A 103 -43.41 28.20 -16.87
CA THR A 103 -43.40 29.36 -15.98
C THR A 103 -42.08 29.49 -15.22
N LYS A 104 -41.83 30.66 -14.64
CA LYS A 104 -40.60 30.89 -13.85
C LYS A 104 -40.53 29.96 -12.64
N GLU A 105 -41.67 29.65 -12.03
CA GLU A 105 -41.78 28.75 -10.88
C GLU A 105 -41.30 27.34 -11.25
N VAL A 106 -41.72 26.80 -12.41
CA VAL A 106 -41.29 25.48 -12.86
C VAL A 106 -39.80 25.46 -13.24
N LEU A 107 -39.26 26.56 -13.81
CA LEU A 107 -37.83 26.67 -14.04
C LEU A 107 -37.03 26.65 -12.73
N GLN A 108 -37.54 27.30 -11.68
CA GLN A 108 -36.93 27.22 -10.34
C GLN A 108 -36.98 25.79 -9.80
N CYS A 109 -38.11 25.08 -9.95
CA CYS A 109 -38.21 23.67 -9.55
C CYS A 109 -37.16 22.78 -10.24
N VAL A 110 -36.88 23.05 -11.53
CA VAL A 110 -35.85 22.34 -12.29
C VAL A 110 -34.45 22.65 -11.75
N GLU A 111 -34.13 23.92 -11.51
CA GLU A 111 -32.83 24.30 -10.95
C GLU A 111 -32.61 23.70 -9.54
N ASP A 112 -33.65 23.71 -8.71
CA ASP A 112 -33.61 23.18 -7.35
C ASP A 112 -33.40 21.65 -7.36
N VAL A 113 -34.14 20.90 -8.17
CA VAL A 113 -33.98 19.44 -8.24
C VAL A 113 -32.63 19.02 -8.82
N GLU A 114 -32.07 19.78 -9.78
CA GLU A 114 -30.72 19.48 -10.30
C GLU A 114 -29.63 19.69 -9.25
N SER A 115 -29.80 20.70 -8.39
CA SER A 115 -28.94 20.87 -7.22
C SER A 115 -29.07 19.69 -6.27
N ASP A 116 -30.29 19.26 -5.96
CA ASP A 116 -30.54 18.16 -5.04
C ASP A 116 -30.04 16.80 -5.59
N ILE A 117 -30.10 16.59 -6.90
CA ILE A 117 -29.50 15.43 -7.58
C ILE A 117 -27.99 15.41 -7.37
N SER A 118 -27.33 16.56 -7.58
CA SER A 118 -25.87 16.69 -7.36
C SER A 118 -25.51 16.41 -5.89
N ASP A 119 -26.32 16.89 -4.94
CA ASP A 119 -26.14 16.62 -3.52
C ASP A 119 -26.35 15.14 -3.17
N LEU A 120 -27.26 14.45 -3.85
CA LEU A 120 -27.47 13.00 -3.68
C LEU A 120 -26.28 12.18 -4.19
N GLU A 121 -25.68 12.54 -5.32
CA GLU A 121 -24.46 11.90 -5.81
C GLU A 121 -23.31 12.03 -4.80
N ILE A 122 -23.07 13.25 -4.32
CA ILE A 122 -22.06 13.54 -3.30
C ILE A 122 -22.35 12.74 -2.02
N TYR A 123 -23.60 12.70 -1.59
CA TYR A 123 -24.03 11.90 -0.44
C TYR A 123 -23.71 10.42 -0.63
N ALA A 124 -24.11 9.85 -1.77
CA ALA A 124 -23.98 8.43 -2.03
C ALA A 124 -22.50 8.00 -2.06
N VAL A 125 -21.63 8.77 -2.71
CA VAL A 125 -20.18 8.49 -2.75
C VAL A 125 -19.59 8.54 -1.35
N ASN A 126 -19.83 9.63 -0.61
CA ASN A 126 -19.30 9.79 0.74
C ASN A 126 -19.78 8.67 1.68
N ALA A 127 -21.06 8.31 1.62
CA ALA A 127 -21.64 7.26 2.46
C ALA A 127 -21.09 5.88 2.11
N SER A 128 -20.79 5.61 0.83
CA SER A 128 -20.28 4.32 0.34
C SER A 128 -18.88 3.98 0.84
N VAL A 129 -18.07 4.99 1.15
CA VAL A 129 -16.72 4.80 1.70
C VAL A 129 -16.64 5.05 3.21
N ALA A 130 -17.57 5.84 3.76
CA ALA A 130 -17.52 6.27 5.15
C ALA A 130 -17.52 5.12 6.17
N CYS A 131 -18.22 4.02 5.92
CA CYS A 131 -18.22 2.91 6.87
C CYS A 131 -16.95 2.06 6.84
N ALA A 132 -16.12 2.18 5.80
CA ALA A 132 -14.81 1.53 5.71
C ALA A 132 -13.64 2.47 6.05
N ASN A 133 -13.90 3.75 6.38
CA ASN A 133 -12.83 4.72 6.67
C ASN A 133 -11.88 4.24 7.78
N ALA A 134 -12.41 3.63 8.84
CA ALA A 134 -11.59 3.12 9.94
C ALA A 134 -10.66 1.99 9.47
N ASP A 135 -11.14 1.14 8.57
CA ASP A 135 -10.39 0.02 8.03
C ASP A 135 -9.36 0.49 7.01
N VAL A 136 -9.68 1.50 6.18
CA VAL A 136 -8.72 2.18 5.30
C VAL A 136 -7.60 2.84 6.11
N GLU A 137 -7.95 3.59 7.16
CA GLU A 137 -6.96 4.25 8.03
C GLU A 137 -6.07 3.22 8.73
N GLN A 138 -6.63 2.11 9.19
CA GLN A 138 -5.86 1.05 9.83
C GLN A 138 -4.95 0.35 8.84
N PHE A 139 -5.44 0.05 7.64
CA PHE A 139 -4.65 -0.54 6.55
C PHE A 139 -3.44 0.33 6.19
N LEU A 140 -3.64 1.64 6.05
CA LEU A 140 -2.55 2.58 5.75
C LEU A 140 -1.52 2.63 6.90
N LYS A 141 -1.96 2.61 8.16
CA LYS A 141 -1.04 2.54 9.33
C LYS A 141 -0.24 1.25 9.35
N ASP A 142 -0.87 0.11 9.05
CA ASP A 142 -0.18 -1.18 8.98
C ASP A 142 0.88 -1.17 7.87
N VAL A 143 0.55 -0.59 6.71
CA VAL A 143 1.51 -0.38 5.60
C VAL A 143 2.66 0.53 6.02
N GLU A 144 2.39 1.68 6.64
CA GLU A 144 3.42 2.60 7.13
C GLU A 144 4.37 1.91 8.13
N GLN A 145 3.81 1.15 9.07
CA GLN A 145 4.60 0.41 10.05
C GLN A 145 5.53 -0.61 9.39
N ILE A 146 5.05 -1.34 8.38
CA ILE A 146 5.88 -2.30 7.63
C ILE A 146 7.01 -1.57 6.88
N LEU A 147 6.73 -0.41 6.28
CA LEU A 147 7.75 0.41 5.61
C LEU A 147 8.80 0.92 6.60
N ASP A 148 8.41 1.29 7.81
CA ASP A 148 9.33 1.67 8.88
C ASP A 148 10.17 0.49 9.36
N ASP A 149 9.58 -0.69 9.57
CA ASP A 149 10.31 -1.90 9.95
C ASP A 149 11.32 -2.34 8.89
N ILE A 150 10.96 -2.17 7.61
CA ILE A 150 11.86 -2.32 6.46
C ILE A 150 13.04 -1.35 6.55
N ASN A 151 12.80 -0.05 6.80
CA ASN A 151 13.87 0.94 6.89
C ASN A 151 14.78 0.70 8.11
N ASN A 152 14.19 0.36 9.25
CA ASN A 152 14.91 0.05 10.50
C ASN A 152 15.81 -1.17 10.33
N SER A 153 15.37 -2.15 9.54
CA SER A 153 16.17 -3.32 9.20
C SER A 153 17.42 -2.97 8.40
N ILE A 154 17.35 -2.03 7.44
CA ILE A 154 18.53 -1.51 6.71
C ILE A 154 19.50 -0.85 7.67
N ALA A 155 18.99 0.00 8.56
CA ALA A 155 19.80 0.74 9.50
C ALA A 155 20.61 -0.17 10.45
N GLN A 156 20.24 -1.45 10.61
CA GLN A 156 21.02 -2.42 11.39
C GLN A 156 22.31 -2.88 10.68
N LEU A 157 22.41 -2.73 9.36
CA LEU A 157 23.62 -3.06 8.60
C LEU A 157 24.68 -1.96 8.69
N GLU A 158 24.30 -0.69 8.83
CA GLU A 158 25.24 0.45 8.92
C GLU A 158 26.26 0.31 10.07
N PRO A 159 25.85 -0.03 11.31
CA PRO A 159 26.78 -0.24 12.43
C PRO A 159 27.81 -1.34 12.19
N GLN A 160 27.52 -2.31 11.30
CA GLN A 160 28.44 -3.41 11.01
C GLN A 160 29.69 -2.92 10.25
N ALA A 161 29.56 -1.86 9.45
CA ALA A 161 30.71 -1.20 8.82
C ALA A 161 31.64 -0.57 9.86
N ASP A 162 31.06 0.15 10.83
CA ASP A 162 31.79 0.78 11.93
C ASP A 162 32.43 -0.26 12.87
N GLU A 163 31.75 -1.38 13.12
CA GLU A 163 32.31 -2.50 13.88
C GLU A 163 33.49 -3.14 13.16
N LEU A 164 33.37 -3.37 11.85
CA LEU A 164 34.47 -3.90 11.04
C LEU A 164 35.69 -2.97 11.06
N ASP A 165 35.48 -1.65 10.96
CA ASP A 165 36.53 -0.63 11.07
C ASP A 165 37.23 -0.61 12.45
N LYS A 166 36.52 -0.97 13.51
CA LYS A 166 37.11 -1.15 14.85
C LYS A 166 37.96 -2.42 14.89
N CYS A 167 37.50 -3.52 14.28
CA CYS A 167 38.26 -4.77 14.22
C CYS A 167 39.64 -4.55 13.57
N LYS A 168 39.75 -3.71 12.53
CA LYS A 168 41.03 -3.37 11.87
C LYS A 168 42.11 -2.82 12.81
N LYS A 169 41.71 -2.26 13.96
CA LYS A 169 42.62 -1.66 14.94
C LYS A 169 43.10 -2.68 15.99
N GLU A 170 42.56 -3.89 15.98
CA GLU A 170 42.94 -4.95 16.91
C GLU A 170 44.21 -5.68 16.48
N LEU A 171 44.99 -6.18 17.45
CA LEU A 171 46.24 -6.89 17.19
C LEU A 171 45.99 -8.26 16.52
N ILE A 172 44.84 -8.88 16.79
CA ILE A 172 44.39 -10.16 16.22
C ILE A 172 42.89 -10.02 15.95
N PRO A 173 42.49 -9.58 14.74
CA PRO A 173 41.11 -9.17 14.48
C PRO A 173 40.15 -10.32 14.16
N ILE A 174 40.60 -11.58 14.13
CA ILE A 174 39.82 -12.72 13.64
C ILE A 174 38.51 -12.90 14.42
N ASP A 175 38.56 -12.90 15.75
CA ASP A 175 37.37 -13.11 16.58
C ASP A 175 36.37 -11.94 16.45
N CYS A 176 36.89 -10.72 16.26
CA CYS A 176 36.08 -9.54 16.00
C CYS A 176 35.38 -9.62 14.64
N ILE A 177 36.12 -9.99 13.58
CA ILE A 177 35.58 -10.14 12.22
C ILE A 177 34.55 -11.27 12.15
N ASP A 178 34.81 -12.42 12.77
CA ASP A 178 33.85 -13.54 12.83
C ASP A 178 32.53 -13.12 13.49
N LYS A 179 32.60 -12.30 14.54
CA LYS A 179 31.41 -11.74 15.19
C LYS A 179 30.62 -10.81 14.26
N VAL A 180 31.30 -9.90 13.56
CA VAL A 180 30.66 -8.98 12.60
C VAL A 180 29.99 -9.76 11.46
N VAL A 181 30.69 -10.74 10.88
CA VAL A 181 30.14 -11.60 9.82
C VAL A 181 28.90 -12.36 10.32
N LYS A 182 28.93 -12.92 11.53
CA LYS A 182 27.77 -13.60 12.12
C LYS A 182 26.58 -12.66 12.36
N ASN A 183 26.85 -11.42 12.79
CA ASN A 183 25.80 -10.41 12.95
C ASN A 183 25.15 -10.09 11.60
N ILE A 184 25.95 -9.83 10.56
CA ILE A 184 25.48 -9.58 9.20
C ILE A 184 24.65 -10.76 8.70
N GLU A 185 25.15 -11.99 8.87
CA GLU A 185 24.40 -13.19 8.49
C GLU A 185 23.05 -13.30 9.20
N GLY A 186 23.01 -12.98 10.50
CA GLY A 186 21.78 -13.01 11.28
C GLY A 186 20.75 -12.02 10.74
N ILE A 187 21.18 -10.79 10.46
CA ILE A 187 20.35 -9.73 9.90
C ILE A 187 19.82 -10.12 8.50
N VAL A 188 20.71 -10.53 7.59
CA VAL A 188 20.33 -10.90 6.22
C VAL A 188 19.40 -12.11 6.19
N LYS A 189 19.54 -13.06 7.12
CA LYS A 189 18.67 -14.24 7.21
C LYS A 189 17.25 -13.91 7.66
N SER A 190 17.05 -12.86 8.47
CA SER A 190 15.70 -12.50 8.94
C SER A 190 14.88 -11.76 7.88
N PHE A 191 15.52 -11.05 6.95
CA PHE A 191 14.86 -10.21 5.95
C PHE A 191 13.85 -10.96 5.06
N PRO A 192 14.19 -12.08 4.41
CA PRO A 192 13.28 -12.71 3.46
C PRO A 192 12.01 -13.28 4.11
N GLU A 193 12.10 -13.71 5.37
CA GLU A 193 10.97 -14.31 6.08
C GLU A 193 10.03 -13.24 6.65
N GLN A 194 10.57 -12.16 7.20
CA GLN A 194 9.78 -11.04 7.71
C GLN A 194 9.03 -10.36 6.56
N TYR A 195 9.73 -9.92 5.51
CA TYR A 195 9.09 -9.18 4.41
C TYR A 195 8.09 -10.02 3.62
N SER A 196 8.37 -11.31 3.42
CA SER A 196 7.41 -12.18 2.75
C SER A 196 6.12 -12.36 3.56
N ALA A 197 6.22 -12.34 4.90
CA ALA A 197 5.05 -12.42 5.76
C ALA A 197 4.29 -11.09 5.77
N ASP A 198 5.02 -9.97 5.85
CA ASP A 198 4.43 -8.62 5.87
C ASP A 198 3.70 -8.29 4.56
N VAL A 199 4.32 -8.59 3.41
CA VAL A 199 3.69 -8.41 2.10
C VAL A 199 2.44 -9.29 1.97
N ALA A 200 2.52 -10.56 2.40
CA ALA A 200 1.37 -11.45 2.36
C ALA A 200 0.23 -10.97 3.27
N LYS A 201 0.57 -10.41 4.44
CA LYS A 201 -0.41 -9.82 5.35
C LYS A 201 -1.07 -8.60 4.71
N VAL A 202 -0.30 -7.67 4.14
CA VAL A 202 -0.84 -6.50 3.42
C VAL A 202 -1.74 -6.90 2.25
N GLU A 203 -1.37 -7.94 1.50
CA GLU A 203 -2.22 -8.45 0.44
C GLU A 203 -3.54 -9.04 0.98
N GLN A 204 -3.50 -9.73 2.12
CA GLN A 204 -4.70 -10.26 2.76
C GLN A 204 -5.58 -9.14 3.32
N ASP A 205 -5.00 -8.21 4.10
CA ASP A 205 -5.69 -7.07 4.70
C ASP A 205 -6.35 -6.22 3.61
N PHE A 206 -5.70 -6.08 2.45
CA PHE A 206 -6.29 -5.42 1.28
C PHE A 206 -7.53 -6.13 0.73
N VAL A 207 -7.53 -7.47 0.68
CA VAL A 207 -8.69 -8.25 0.21
C VAL A 207 -9.87 -8.06 1.17
N GLU A 208 -9.62 -8.13 2.47
CA GLU A 208 -10.64 -7.92 3.51
C GLU A 208 -11.21 -6.49 3.41
N LEU A 209 -10.33 -5.47 3.32
CA LEU A 209 -10.73 -4.08 3.13
C LEU A 209 -11.56 -3.89 1.85
N ALA A 210 -11.20 -4.57 0.76
CA ALA A 210 -11.93 -4.48 -0.49
C ALA A 210 -13.35 -5.04 -0.39
N GLU A 211 -13.53 -6.12 0.37
CA GLU A 211 -14.84 -6.68 0.68
C GLU A 211 -15.66 -5.72 1.55
N ASP A 212 -15.05 -5.13 2.58
CA ASP A 212 -15.72 -4.17 3.47
C ASP A 212 -16.20 -2.92 2.73
N ILE A 213 -15.35 -2.31 1.89
CA ILE A 213 -15.72 -1.17 1.05
C ILE A 213 -16.89 -1.52 0.14
N LYS A 214 -16.87 -2.71 -0.47
CA LYS A 214 -17.96 -3.15 -1.35
C LYS A 214 -19.26 -3.37 -0.58
N GLU A 215 -19.21 -4.02 0.58
CA GLU A 215 -20.37 -4.18 1.44
C GLU A 215 -20.94 -2.84 1.90
N CYS A 216 -20.06 -1.88 2.19
CA CYS A 216 -20.43 -0.52 2.53
C CYS A 216 -21.24 0.16 1.42
N ALA A 217 -20.74 0.10 0.18
CA ALA A 217 -21.46 0.61 -0.99
C ALA A 217 -22.81 -0.10 -1.24
N GLU A 218 -22.93 -1.39 -0.95
CA GLU A 218 -24.22 -2.11 -1.06
C GLU A 218 -25.21 -1.68 0.04
N LYS A 219 -24.73 -1.44 1.26
CA LYS A 219 -25.57 -1.07 2.42
C LYS A 219 -26.25 0.28 2.25
N ILE A 220 -25.66 1.21 1.49
CA ILE A 220 -26.22 2.56 1.27
C ILE A 220 -27.27 2.62 0.15
N LYS A 221 -27.32 1.63 -0.76
CA LYS A 221 -28.27 1.62 -1.90
C LYS A 221 -29.74 1.80 -1.51
N PRO A 222 -30.28 1.15 -0.46
CA PRO A 222 -31.67 1.34 -0.06
C PRO A 222 -31.98 2.79 0.33
N GLU A 223 -31.06 3.44 1.05
CA GLU A 223 -31.25 4.83 1.45
C GLU A 223 -31.13 5.79 0.27
N VAL A 224 -30.17 5.56 -0.64
CA VAL A 224 -30.02 6.35 -1.87
C VAL A 224 -31.28 6.26 -2.72
N ARG A 225 -31.85 5.05 -2.87
CA ARG A 225 -33.13 4.84 -3.57
C ARG A 225 -34.28 5.59 -2.90
N GLU A 226 -34.37 5.55 -1.57
CA GLU A 226 -35.41 6.30 -0.85
C GLU A 226 -35.29 7.81 -1.08
N LYS A 227 -34.07 8.35 -1.03
CA LYS A 227 -33.80 9.76 -1.32
C LYS A 227 -34.13 10.11 -2.77
N ALA A 228 -33.75 9.27 -3.74
CA ALA A 228 -34.09 9.46 -5.15
C ALA A 228 -35.62 9.49 -5.38
N HIS A 229 -36.36 8.58 -4.76
CA HIS A 229 -37.83 8.59 -4.81
C HIS A 229 -38.41 9.87 -4.23
N LYS A 230 -37.87 10.35 -3.10
CA LYS A 230 -38.31 11.60 -2.50
C LYS A 230 -38.06 12.80 -3.41
N LEU A 231 -36.92 12.84 -4.12
CA LEU A 231 -36.65 13.88 -5.12
C LEU A 231 -37.69 13.89 -6.24
N TYR A 232 -38.10 12.71 -6.70
CA TYR A 232 -39.17 12.60 -7.69
C TYR A 232 -40.50 13.16 -7.17
N GLU A 233 -40.89 12.80 -5.94
CA GLU A 233 -42.10 13.33 -5.31
C GLU A 233 -42.05 14.84 -5.09
N ASP A 234 -40.92 15.36 -4.62
CA ASP A 234 -40.71 16.79 -4.38
C ASP A 234 -40.76 17.57 -5.70
N PHE A 235 -40.17 17.03 -6.77
CA PHE A 235 -40.22 17.61 -8.11
C PHE A 235 -41.64 17.63 -8.68
N ASP A 236 -42.36 16.50 -8.66
CA ASP A 236 -43.74 16.41 -9.15
C ASP A 236 -44.66 17.38 -8.39
N ASN A 237 -44.51 17.45 -7.07
CA ASN A 237 -45.23 18.42 -6.25
C ASN A 237 -44.86 19.88 -6.55
N CYS A 238 -43.65 20.15 -7.03
CA CYS A 238 -43.21 21.49 -7.38
C CYS A 238 -43.83 21.96 -8.70
N ILE A 239 -43.85 21.10 -9.72
CA ILE A 239 -44.35 21.44 -11.05
C ILE A 239 -45.89 21.45 -11.15
N ASN A 240 -46.59 20.77 -10.24
CA ASN A 240 -48.05 20.67 -10.23
C ASN A 240 -48.74 21.68 -9.26
N LYS A 241 -48.00 22.62 -8.68
CA LYS A 241 -48.53 23.73 -7.84
C LYS A 241 -48.99 24.92 -8.68
#